data_AF-A0A967HTE3-F1
#
_entry.id   AF-A0A967HTE3-F1
#
_cell.length_a   1.000
_cell.length_b   1.000
_cell.length_c   1.000
_cell.angle_alpha   90.00
_cell.angle_beta   90.00
_cell.angle_gamma   90.00
#
_symmetry.space_group_name_H-M   'P 1'
#
loop_
_entity.id
_entity.type
_entity.pdbx_description
1 polymer ?
#
loop_
_entity_poly.entity_id
_entity_poly.type
_entity_poly.pdbx_seq_one_letter_code
_entity_poly.pdbx_strand_id
1 'polypeptide(L)'
;SVTFVKHASVMIKDQDRYILLDPVFFEIFRFIKDYSPLEFDVREIPRPDHVLISHGHYDHLDTRSLSSLHRDTHVISPLGYDDLFADLKMNNRTQLDWFDSFEDGKREI
;
A
#
# COMPACT_ATOMS: atom_id res chain seq x y z
N SER A 1 -12.01 7.30 9.12
CA SER A 1 -12.90 6.27 8.56
C SER A 1 -12.06 5.14 8.02
N VAL A 2 -12.67 3.95 7.86
CA VAL A 2 -12.02 2.79 7.25
C VAL A 2 -12.86 2.36 6.06
N THR A 3 -12.23 2.20 4.90
CA THR A 3 -12.86 1.82 3.65
C THR A 3 -12.17 0.59 3.11
N PHE A 4 -12.91 -0.52 3.02
CA PHE A 4 -12.47 -1.69 2.29
C PHE A 4 -12.43 -1.38 0.80
N VAL A 5 -11.29 -1.66 0.14
CA VAL A 5 -11.10 -1.39 -1.29
C VAL A 5 -11.25 -2.69 -2.08
N LYS A 6 -10.37 -3.68 -1.85
CA LYS A 6 -10.31 -4.96 -2.57
C LYS A 6 -9.34 -5.91 -1.86
N HIS A 7 -9.62 -7.21 -1.76
CA HIS A 7 -8.70 -8.20 -1.17
C HIS A 7 -8.19 -7.82 0.24
N ALA A 8 -6.90 -7.48 0.40
CA ALA A 8 -6.30 -6.98 1.65
C ALA A 8 -6.22 -5.44 1.69
N SER A 9 -6.58 -4.77 0.59
CA SER A 9 -6.48 -3.33 0.46
C SER A 9 -7.53 -2.61 1.28
N VAL A 10 -7.05 -1.79 2.21
CA VAL A 10 -7.88 -0.96 3.07
C VAL A 10 -7.35 0.46 3.03
N MET A 11 -8.25 1.42 2.79
CA MET A 11 -7.97 2.83 2.92
C MET A 11 -8.43 3.31 4.31
N ILE A 12 -7.50 3.83 5.09
CA ILE A 12 -7.75 4.44 6.40
C ILE A 12 -7.60 5.95 6.23
N LYS A 13 -8.66 6.68 6.53
CA LYS A 13 -8.60 8.14 6.68
C LYS A 13 -8.52 8.48 8.17
N ASP A 14 -7.37 8.92 8.62
CA ASP A 14 -7.17 9.45 9.97
C ASP A 14 -6.90 10.95 9.91
N GLN A 15 -7.87 11.75 10.35
CA GLN A 15 -7.83 13.21 10.31
C GLN A 15 -7.46 13.75 8.90
N ASP A 16 -6.27 14.33 8.77
CA ASP A 16 -5.72 14.92 7.54
C ASP A 16 -4.83 13.95 6.73
N ARG A 17 -4.81 12.66 7.09
CA ARG A 17 -4.02 11.64 6.40
C ARG A 17 -4.85 10.52 5.79
N TYR A 18 -4.38 10.05 4.64
CA TYR A 18 -4.81 8.82 3.98
C TYR A 18 -3.70 7.78 4.04
N ILE A 19 -4.02 6.63 4.62
CA ILE A 19 -3.12 5.48 4.75
C ILE A 19 -3.72 4.32 3.96
N LEU A 20 -2.96 3.79 3.01
CA LEU A 20 -3.38 2.67 2.18
C LEU A 20 -2.61 1.41 2.58
N LEU A 21 -3.30 0.42 3.11
CA LEU A 21 -2.74 -0.87 3.45
C LEU A 21 -2.77 -1.80 2.25
N ASP A 22 -1.69 -2.55 1.99
CA ASP A 22 -1.58 -3.68 1.06
C ASP A 22 -2.34 -3.48 -0.28
N PRO A 23 -1.91 -2.52 -1.13
CA PRO A 23 -2.60 -2.19 -2.37
C PRO A 23 -2.53 -3.35 -3.38
N VAL A 24 -3.70 -3.88 -3.73
CA VAL A 24 -3.95 -4.97 -4.68
C VAL A 24 -5.20 -4.60 -5.48
N PHE A 25 -5.00 -3.90 -6.59
CA PHE A 25 -6.08 -3.40 -7.44
C PHE A 25 -6.35 -4.31 -8.64
N PHE A 26 -5.32 -5.01 -9.12
CA PHE A 26 -5.37 -5.83 -10.32
C PHE A 26 -5.41 -7.32 -9.96
N GLU A 27 -5.81 -8.16 -10.92
CA GLU A 27 -5.79 -9.61 -10.75
C GLU A 27 -4.34 -10.10 -10.58
N ILE A 28 -4.06 -10.76 -9.45
CA ILE A 28 -2.72 -11.28 -9.11
C ILE A 28 -2.40 -12.53 -9.96
N PHE A 29 -3.37 -13.43 -10.10
CA PHE A 29 -3.20 -14.70 -10.82
C PHE A 29 -4.29 -14.91 -11.85
N ARG A 30 -3.92 -15.17 -13.10
CA ARG A 30 -4.85 -15.35 -14.23
C ARG A 30 -5.87 -16.48 -14.03
N PHE A 31 -5.56 -17.47 -13.20
CA PHE A 31 -6.39 -18.65 -12.94
C PHE A 31 -7.15 -18.60 -11.61
N ILE A 32 -6.89 -17.59 -10.78
CA ILE A 32 -7.68 -17.34 -9.57
C ILE A 32 -8.72 -16.30 -9.95
N LYS A 33 -9.98 -16.59 -9.61
CA LYS A 33 -11.06 -15.63 -9.79
C LYS A 33 -11.18 -14.78 -8.54
N ASP A 34 -10.88 -13.49 -8.65
CA ASP A 34 -11.20 -12.54 -7.60
C ASP A 34 -12.69 -12.19 -7.64
N TYR A 35 -13.32 -12.23 -6.47
CA TYR A 35 -14.73 -11.88 -6.27
C TYR A 35 -14.90 -10.56 -5.49
N SER A 36 -13.78 -9.92 -5.13
CA SER A 36 -13.77 -8.64 -4.43
C SER A 36 -14.27 -7.53 -5.36
N PRO A 37 -15.24 -6.71 -4.91
CA PRO A 37 -15.81 -5.66 -5.75
C PRO A 37 -14.81 -4.50 -5.85
N LEU A 38 -14.22 -4.28 -7.03
CA LEU A 38 -13.59 -3.01 -7.39
C LEU A 38 -14.43 -2.35 -8.46
N GLU A 39 -15.40 -1.56 -8.00
CA GLU A 39 -16.43 -0.94 -8.85
C GLU A 39 -16.08 0.49 -9.28
N PHE A 40 -14.88 0.96 -8.95
CA PHE A 40 -14.39 2.30 -9.28
C PHE A 40 -12.99 2.25 -9.90
N ASP A 41 -12.60 3.33 -10.55
CA ASP A 41 -11.29 3.44 -11.15
C ASP A 41 -10.22 3.67 -10.06
N VAL A 42 -9.11 2.94 -10.10
CA VAL A 42 -7.97 3.11 -9.18
C VAL A 42 -7.49 4.57 -9.11
N ARG A 43 -7.62 5.31 -10.22
CA ARG A 43 -7.27 6.73 -10.32
C ARG A 43 -8.17 7.65 -9.49
N GLU A 44 -9.32 7.18 -9.05
CA GLU A 44 -10.26 7.90 -8.17
C GLU A 44 -9.95 7.71 -6.68
N ILE A 45 -9.05 6.78 -6.34
CA ILE A 45 -8.61 6.58 -4.96
C ILE A 45 -7.92 7.86 -4.47
N PRO A 46 -8.30 8.40 -3.30
CA PRO A 46 -7.57 9.52 -2.70
C PRO A 46 -6.08 9.20 -2.60
N ARG A 47 -5.23 10.14 -2.99
CA ARG A 47 -3.78 9.95 -2.93
C ARG A 47 -3.36 9.63 -1.48
N PRO A 48 -2.76 8.46 -1.21
CA PRO A 48 -2.29 8.13 0.13
C PRO A 48 -1.04 8.95 0.47
N ASP A 49 -0.98 9.41 1.71
CA ASP A 49 0.22 9.97 2.32
C ASP A 49 1.22 8.84 2.62
N HIS A 50 0.71 7.70 3.09
CA HIS A 50 1.48 6.51 3.41
C HIS A 50 0.85 5.25 2.81
N VAL A 51 1.69 4.37 2.28
CA VAL A 51 1.34 2.98 1.94
C VAL A 51 2.00 2.08 2.96
N LEU A 52 1.23 1.19 3.59
CA LEU A 52 1.76 0.17 4.48
C LEU A 52 1.73 -1.17 3.77
N ILE A 53 2.86 -1.88 3.81
CA ILE A 53 2.99 -3.25 3.33
C ILE A 53 3.14 -4.16 4.54
N SER A 54 2.29 -5.16 4.68
CA SER A 54 2.35 -6.12 5.79
C SER A 54 3.43 -7.17 5.61
N HIS A 55 3.56 -7.75 4.41
CA HIS A 55 4.57 -8.77 4.07
C HIS A 55 4.71 -8.95 2.55
N GLY A 56 5.72 -9.72 2.12
CA GLY A 56 6.13 -9.85 0.71
C GLY A 56 5.43 -10.90 -0.14
N HIS A 57 4.24 -11.38 0.24
CA HIS A 57 3.47 -12.22 -0.69
C HIS A 57 2.76 -11.37 -1.74
N TYR A 58 2.59 -11.92 -2.93
CA TYR A 58 2.01 -11.21 -4.09
C TYR A 58 0.59 -10.69 -3.87
N ASP A 59 -0.14 -11.28 -2.93
CA ASP A 59 -1.48 -10.87 -2.55
C ASP A 59 -1.50 -9.78 -1.45
N HIS A 60 -0.34 -9.27 -1.06
CA HIS A 60 -0.19 -8.11 -0.15
C HIS A 60 0.83 -7.08 -0.68
N LEU A 61 1.80 -7.54 -1.48
CA LEU A 61 2.82 -6.75 -2.15
C LEU A 61 2.68 -6.94 -3.67
N ASP A 62 1.75 -6.20 -4.28
CA ASP A 62 1.56 -6.19 -5.73
C ASP A 62 2.28 -5.01 -6.39
N THR A 63 3.38 -5.30 -7.09
CA THR A 63 4.19 -4.28 -7.77
C THR A 63 3.40 -3.52 -8.83
N ARG A 64 2.38 -4.15 -9.44
CA ARG A 64 1.55 -3.50 -10.46
C ARG A 64 0.69 -2.40 -9.82
N SER A 65 0.05 -2.69 -8.69
CA SER A 65 -0.72 -1.73 -7.91
C SER A 65 0.16 -0.61 -7.38
N LEU A 66 1.32 -0.94 -6.80
CA LEU A 66 2.29 0.06 -6.35
C LEU A 66 2.76 0.97 -7.50
N SER A 67 3.01 0.42 -8.69
CA SER A 67 3.42 1.21 -9.86
C SER A 67 2.36 2.18 -10.38
N SER A 68 1.09 1.98 -9.99
CA SER A 68 -0.01 2.87 -10.36
C SER A 68 -0.14 4.09 -9.43
N LEU A 69 0.57 4.07 -8.28
CA LEU A 69 0.65 5.17 -7.34
C LEU A 69 1.71 6.19 -7.75
N HIS A 70 1.67 7.36 -7.11
CA HIS A 70 2.71 8.36 -7.29
C HIS A 70 4.05 7.88 -6.71
N ARG A 71 5.16 8.11 -7.43
CA ARG A 71 6.50 7.62 -7.04
C ARG A 71 7.05 8.24 -5.76
N ASP A 72 6.52 9.38 -5.35
CA ASP A 72 6.88 10.11 -4.13
C ASP A 72 6.00 9.74 -2.92
N THR A 73 4.99 8.87 -3.10
CA THR A 73 4.23 8.28 -2.00
C THR A 73 5.17 7.57 -1.03
N HIS A 74 5.01 7.84 0.27
CA HIS A 74 5.81 7.20 1.30
C HIS A 74 5.40 5.73 1.45
N VAL A 75 6.35 4.81 1.37
CA VAL A 75 6.10 3.38 1.60
C VAL A 75 6.72 2.96 2.92
N ILE A 76 5.90 2.39 3.80
CA ILE A 76 6.31 1.75 5.04
C ILE A 76 6.19 0.24 4.82
N SER A 77 7.28 -0.49 5.07
CA SER A 77 7.37 -1.93 4.75
C SER A 77 8.24 -2.69 5.75
N PRO A 78 8.19 -4.03 5.76
CA PRO A 78 9.13 -4.83 6.54
C PRO A 78 10.54 -4.75 5.93
N LEU A 79 11.53 -5.22 6.67
CA LEU A 79 12.90 -5.33 6.20
C LEU A 79 13.00 -6.20 4.92
N GLY A 80 13.89 -5.84 4.00
CA GLY A 80 14.36 -6.72 2.91
C GLY A 80 13.73 -6.52 1.52
N TYR A 81 12.88 -5.51 1.32
CA TYR A 81 12.22 -5.24 0.02
C TYR A 81 12.76 -4.00 -0.71
N ASP A 82 13.93 -3.49 -0.31
CA ASP A 82 14.45 -2.22 -0.79
C ASP A 82 14.75 -2.20 -2.30
N ASP A 83 15.29 -3.29 -2.84
CA ASP A 83 15.56 -3.44 -4.27
C ASP A 83 14.26 -3.38 -5.10
N LEU A 84 13.18 -4.00 -4.60
CA LEU A 84 11.88 -3.98 -5.24
C LEU A 84 11.32 -2.56 -5.32
N PHE A 85 11.38 -1.79 -4.23
CA PHE A 85 10.92 -0.41 -4.24
C PHE A 85 11.83 0.51 -5.06
N ALA A 86 13.13 0.23 -5.10
CA ALA A 86 14.08 0.94 -5.96
C ALA A 86 13.77 0.73 -7.45
N ASP A 87 13.43 -0.49 -7.88
CA ASP A 87 13.00 -0.80 -9.25
C ASP A 87 11.71 -0.03 -9.63
N LEU A 88 10.79 0.11 -8.67
CA LEU A 88 9.59 0.94 -8.82
C LEU A 88 9.86 2.45 -8.72
N LYS A 89 11.09 2.85 -8.39
CA LYS A 89 11.53 4.23 -8.14
C LYS A 89 10.77 4.90 -7.00
N MET A 90 10.32 4.13 -6.02
CA MET A 90 9.69 4.62 -4.80
C MET A 90 10.78 4.88 -3.76
N ASN A 91 11.28 6.11 -3.76
CA ASN A 91 12.45 6.50 -2.95
C ASN A 91 12.09 7.05 -1.57
N ASN A 92 10.85 7.49 -1.39
CA ASN A 92 10.33 7.89 -0.10
C ASN A 92 9.85 6.63 0.63
N ARG A 93 10.69 6.05 1.49
CA ARG A 93 10.38 4.77 2.14
C ARG A 93 11.01 4.64 3.53
N THR A 94 10.31 3.92 4.39
CA THR A 94 10.76 3.53 5.73
C THR A 94 10.62 2.01 5.87
N GLN A 95 11.67 1.37 6.36
CA GLN A 95 11.62 -0.05 6.75
C GLN A 95 11.53 -0.14 8.26
N LEU A 96 10.63 -0.99 8.75
CA LEU A 96 10.41 -1.24 10.17
C LEU A 96 10.58 -2.73 10.46
N ASP A 97 11.26 -3.09 11.55
CA ASP A 97 11.18 -4.43 12.13
C ASP A 97 10.00 -4.50 13.12
N TRP A 98 9.74 -5.68 13.67
CA TRP A 98 8.75 -5.86 14.73
C TRP A 98 9.00 -4.89 15.87
N PHE A 99 7.95 -4.19 16.30
CA PHE A 99 7.95 -3.21 17.40
C PHE A 99 8.68 -1.89 17.11
N ASP A 100 9.23 -1.69 15.91
CA ASP A 100 9.62 -0.35 15.45
C ASP A 100 8.37 0.47 15.09
N SER A 101 8.52 1.79 15.10
CA SER A 101 7.45 2.71 14.71
C SER A 101 7.97 3.88 13.89
N PHE A 102 7.06 4.49 13.14
CA PHE A 102 7.29 5.72 12.36
C PHE A 102 6.38 6.85 12.86
N GLU A 103 6.95 8.00 13.16
CA GLU A 103 6.21 9.18 13.62
C GLU A 103 5.87 10.13 12.46
N ASP A 104 4.57 10.40 12.25
CA ASP A 104 4.05 11.48 11.40
C ASP A 104 3.29 12.49 12.25
N GLY A 105 4.05 13.47 12.78
CA GLY A 105 3.51 14.53 13.62
C GLY A 105 3.01 14.02 14.97
N LYS A 106 1.70 13.76 15.09
CA LYS A 106 1.09 13.20 16.30
C LYS A 106 0.67 11.74 16.14
N ARG A 107 0.88 11.17 14.95
CA ARG A 107 0.59 9.76 14.66
C ARG A 107 1.86 8.94 14.84
N GLU A 108 1.67 7.80 15.47
CA GLU A 108 2.62 6.72 15.47
C GLU A 108 2.02 5.61 14.60
N ILE A 109 2.79 5.18 13.61
CA ILE A 109 2.46 4.08 12.70
C ILE A 109 3.37 2.91 13.02
#